data_AF-A0A3N2HMW4-F1
#
_entry.id   AF-A0A3N2HMW4-F1
#
_cell.length_a   1.000
_cell.length_b   1.000
_cell.length_c   1.000
_cell.angle_alpha   90.00
_cell.angle_beta   90.00
_cell.angle_gamma   90.00
#
_symmetry.space_group_name_H-M   'P 1'
#
loop_
_entity.id
_entity.type
_entity.pdbx_description
1 polymer ?
#
loop_
_entity_poly.entity_id
_entity_poly.type
_entity_poly.pdbx_seq_one_letter_code
_entity_poly.pdbx_strand_id
1 'polypeptide(L)'
;MKILSPLATGALAVALLVTGTTAANAEALSAPESTVVESGSMAVQSGTRGTTASVRSRGFVVESSWTYGTKPRLYSNYFHRSRWHGSSVKTAAGRITQSANTSPGQWSFAYGTATPNRVDYAYYRITS
;
A
#
# COMPACT_ATOMS: atom_id res chain seq x y z
N MET A 1 4.35 -54.86 -51.57
CA MET A 1 3.82 -53.62 -50.96
C MET A 1 4.87 -53.10 -49.97
N LYS A 2 5.12 -51.78 -50.01
CA LYS A 2 5.62 -50.88 -48.94
C LYS A 2 5.55 -51.53 -47.52
N ILE A 3 6.50 -51.40 -46.59
CA ILE A 3 7.14 -50.18 -46.01
C ILE A 3 8.49 -50.53 -45.34
N LEU A 4 9.35 -49.51 -45.26
CA LEU A 4 10.72 -49.38 -44.77
C LEU A 4 10.98 -49.65 -43.26
N SER A 5 12.11 -50.33 -42.98
CA SER A 5 13.31 -50.00 -42.13
C SER A 5 13.21 -49.08 -40.88
N PRO A 6 14.28 -48.94 -40.07
CA PRO A 6 15.13 -49.91 -39.33
C PRO A 6 15.25 -49.49 -37.84
N LEU A 7 15.97 -50.24 -36.98
CA LEU A 7 16.59 -49.66 -35.77
C LEU A 7 17.88 -50.39 -35.41
N ALA A 8 18.99 -49.70 -35.65
CA ALA A 8 20.33 -50.12 -35.30
C ALA A 8 20.67 -49.62 -33.88
N THR A 9 21.15 -50.56 -33.09
CA THR A 9 22.35 -50.52 -32.23
C THR A 9 22.59 -49.25 -31.41
N GLY A 10 22.46 -49.42 -30.10
CA GLY A 10 23.01 -48.48 -29.12
C GLY A 10 24.54 -48.50 -29.07
N ALA A 11 25.10 -47.35 -28.72
CA ALA A 11 26.42 -47.25 -28.13
C ALA A 11 26.39 -46.12 -27.10
N LEU A 12 26.66 -46.47 -25.86
CA LEU A 12 26.82 -45.57 -24.72
C LEU A 12 28.26 -45.06 -24.73
N ALA A 13 28.47 -43.75 -24.78
CA ALA A 13 29.78 -43.15 -24.55
C ALA A 13 29.64 -42.02 -23.51
N VAL A 14 30.43 -42.12 -22.46
CA VAL A 14 30.49 -41.22 -21.30
C VAL A 14 31.67 -40.26 -21.46
N ALA A 15 31.51 -39.10 -20.81
CA ALA A 15 32.51 -38.11 -20.39
C ALA A 15 32.61 -36.85 -21.26
N LEU A 16 32.37 -35.68 -20.67
CA LEU A 16 33.44 -34.87 -20.06
C LEU A 16 32.82 -33.64 -19.36
N LEU A 17 33.21 -33.39 -18.11
CA LEU A 17 32.82 -32.21 -17.33
C LEU A 17 33.44 -30.95 -17.95
N VAL A 18 32.59 -30.01 -18.38
CA VAL A 18 32.96 -28.61 -18.60
C VAL A 18 32.21 -27.79 -17.55
N THR A 19 32.92 -27.34 -16.53
CA THR A 19 32.45 -26.29 -15.61
C THR A 19 32.40 -24.98 -16.37
N GLY A 20 31.24 -24.67 -16.93
CA GLY A 20 30.90 -23.34 -17.44
C GLY A 20 30.35 -22.50 -16.31
N THR A 21 31.10 -21.49 -15.87
CA THR A 21 30.61 -20.42 -15.01
C THR A 21 29.67 -19.54 -15.85
N THR A 22 28.36 -19.80 -15.79
CA THR A 22 27.37 -18.82 -16.23
C THR A 22 26.91 -18.05 -15.02
N ALA A 23 27.38 -16.80 -14.91
CA ALA A 23 26.71 -15.81 -14.10
C ALA A 23 25.29 -15.70 -14.65
N ALA A 24 24.32 -16.24 -13.93
CA ALA A 24 22.92 -15.93 -14.19
C ALA A 24 22.79 -14.42 -14.02
N ASN A 25 22.61 -13.73 -15.13
CA ASN A 25 22.09 -12.38 -15.18
C ASN A 25 20.76 -12.41 -14.42
N ALA A 26 20.82 -12.12 -13.13
CA ALA A 26 19.67 -11.68 -12.37
C ALA A 26 19.22 -10.40 -13.08
N GLU A 27 18.18 -10.51 -13.88
CA GLU A 27 17.29 -9.37 -14.08
C GLU A 27 16.90 -8.95 -12.67
N ALA A 28 17.59 -7.92 -12.17
CA ALA A 28 17.18 -7.19 -11.01
C ALA A 28 15.83 -6.60 -11.39
N LEU A 29 14.77 -7.36 -11.12
CA LEU A 29 13.42 -6.88 -11.11
C LEU A 29 13.47 -5.77 -10.07
N SER A 30 13.55 -4.51 -10.52
CA SER A 30 13.51 -3.36 -9.65
C SER A 30 12.29 -3.56 -8.77
N ALA A 31 12.52 -3.86 -7.49
CA ALA A 31 11.47 -3.83 -6.50
C ALA A 31 10.81 -2.45 -6.67
N PRO A 32 9.47 -2.37 -6.80
CA PRO A 32 8.83 -1.07 -6.96
C PRO A 32 9.35 -0.20 -5.82
N GLU A 33 9.98 0.92 -6.16
CA GLU A 33 10.48 1.87 -5.18
C GLU A 33 9.36 2.06 -4.17
N SER A 34 9.62 1.69 -2.91
CA SER A 34 8.71 1.98 -1.83
C SER A 34 8.71 3.50 -1.74
N THR A 35 7.82 4.12 -2.51
CA THR A 35 7.58 5.55 -2.39
C THR A 35 7.23 5.75 -0.92
N VAL A 36 8.02 6.58 -0.24
CA VAL A 36 7.84 6.80 1.19
C VAL A 36 6.49 7.49 1.35
N VAL A 37 5.45 6.68 1.55
CA VAL A 37 4.09 7.12 1.82
C VAL A 37 4.09 7.59 3.28
N GLU A 38 4.39 8.87 3.47
CA GLU A 38 4.23 9.51 4.78
C GLU A 38 2.78 9.27 5.24
N SER A 39 2.63 8.52 6.34
CA SER A 39 1.35 8.07 6.84
C SER A 39 1.25 8.31 8.33
N GLY A 40 0.08 8.74 8.79
CA GLY A 40 -0.23 8.80 10.21
C GLY A 40 -1.37 7.85 10.56
N SER A 41 -1.40 7.42 11.82
CA SER A 41 -2.42 6.52 12.35
C SER A 41 -2.81 6.90 13.76
N MET A 42 -4.05 6.60 14.15
CA MET A 42 -4.56 6.78 15.50
C MET A 42 -5.51 5.64 15.84
N ALA A 43 -5.32 5.06 17.01
CA ALA A 43 -6.29 4.17 17.63
C ALA A 43 -7.50 5.00 18.07
N VAL A 44 -8.70 4.53 17.76
CA VAL A 44 -9.95 5.20 18.13
C VAL A 44 -10.91 4.22 18.78
N GLN A 45 -11.58 4.68 19.83
CA GLN A 45 -12.64 3.96 20.52
C GLN A 45 -13.92 4.81 20.53
N SER A 46 -15.01 4.21 21.01
CA SER A 46 -16.29 4.92 21.17
C SER A 46 -16.11 6.27 21.87
N GLY A 47 -16.54 7.34 21.20
CA GLY A 47 -16.47 8.71 21.71
C GLY A 47 -15.21 9.47 21.32
N THR A 48 -14.23 8.82 20.68
CA THR A 48 -13.01 9.48 20.20
C THR A 48 -13.35 10.52 19.15
N ARG A 49 -12.75 11.72 19.30
CA ARG A 49 -12.72 12.78 18.29
C ARG A 49 -11.38 13.49 18.40
N GLY A 50 -10.64 13.54 17.31
CA GLY A 50 -9.36 14.21 17.23
C GLY A 50 -9.25 15.10 16.01
N THR A 51 -8.41 16.11 16.12
CA THR A 51 -8.03 16.98 15.00
C THR A 51 -6.56 17.36 15.17
N THR A 52 -5.80 17.23 14.09
CA THR A 52 -4.43 17.74 14.00
C THR A 52 -4.33 18.67 12.81
N ALA A 53 -3.46 19.66 12.89
CA ALA A 53 -3.17 20.57 11.80
C ALA A 53 -1.69 20.93 11.82
N SER A 54 -1.09 20.99 10.64
CA SER A 54 0.25 21.53 10.44
C SER A 54 0.14 22.88 9.74
N VAL A 55 0.85 23.88 10.25
CA VAL A 55 0.83 25.26 9.72
C VAL A 55 2.23 25.62 9.26
N ARG A 56 2.36 26.18 8.05
CA ARG A 56 3.62 26.81 7.63
C ARG A 56 3.72 28.20 8.23
N SER A 57 4.82 28.46 8.94
CA SER A 57 5.10 29.68 9.71
C SER A 57 5.14 30.97 8.87
N ARG A 58 5.41 30.87 7.57
CA ARG A 58 5.34 32.02 6.64
C ARG A 58 3.93 32.13 6.07
N GLY A 59 3.05 32.85 6.77
CA GLY A 59 1.72 33.24 6.28
C GLY A 59 0.52 32.53 6.91
N PHE A 60 0.70 31.77 8.01
CA PHE A 60 -0.38 31.07 8.72
C PHE A 60 -1.27 30.20 7.83
N VAL A 61 -0.69 29.60 6.79
CA VAL A 61 -1.43 28.72 5.88
C VAL A 61 -1.36 27.30 6.41
N VAL A 62 -2.53 26.68 6.60
CA VAL A 62 -2.64 25.24 6.92
C VAL A 62 -2.02 24.45 5.78
N GLU A 63 -0.98 23.66 6.09
CA GLU A 63 -0.36 22.74 5.14
C GLU A 63 -1.16 21.44 5.07
N SER A 64 -1.51 20.89 6.23
CA SER A 64 -2.32 19.70 6.34
C SER A 64 -3.27 19.78 7.53
N SER A 65 -4.38 19.08 7.42
CA SER A 65 -5.31 18.89 8.54
C SER A 65 -5.87 17.48 8.50
N TRP A 66 -5.97 16.85 9.67
CA TRP A 66 -6.51 15.52 9.81
C TRP A 66 -7.57 15.51 10.90
N THR A 67 -8.76 15.00 10.60
CA THR A 67 -9.84 14.81 11.56
C THR A 67 -10.24 13.33 11.58
N TYR A 68 -10.47 12.79 12.77
CA TYR A 68 -10.77 11.38 12.95
C TYR A 68 -11.63 11.13 14.19
N GLY A 69 -12.31 9.99 14.23
CA GLY A 69 -13.12 9.61 15.38
C GLY A 69 -14.19 8.59 15.06
N THR A 70 -15.17 8.49 15.96
CA THR A 70 -16.23 7.44 15.88
C THR A 70 -17.66 7.97 15.98
N LYS A 71 -17.89 9.29 15.92
CA LYS A 71 -19.22 9.91 15.99
C LYS A 71 -19.53 10.72 14.72
N PRO A 72 -20.67 10.50 14.04
CA PRO A 72 -21.69 9.46 14.29
C PRO A 72 -21.27 8.06 13.80
N ARG A 73 -20.15 7.94 13.07
CA ARG A 73 -19.60 6.69 12.53
C ARG A 73 -18.08 6.74 12.60
N LEU A 74 -17.39 5.61 12.37
CA LEU A 74 -15.93 5.61 12.25
C LEU A 74 -15.52 6.47 11.05
N TYR A 75 -14.57 7.39 11.23
CA TYR A 75 -14.14 8.28 10.16
C TYR A 75 -12.66 8.66 10.24
N SER A 76 -12.11 8.96 9.07
CA SER A 76 -10.80 9.59 8.87
C SER A 76 -10.90 10.52 7.66
N ASN A 77 -10.74 11.82 7.87
CA ASN A 77 -10.78 12.81 6.81
C ASN A 77 -9.47 13.59 6.84
N TYR A 78 -8.82 13.71 5.68
CA TYR A 78 -7.51 14.30 5.59
C TYR A 78 -7.45 15.34 4.47
N PHE A 79 -6.71 16.41 4.71
CA PHE A 79 -6.42 17.47 3.77
C PHE A 79 -4.91 17.66 3.71
N HIS A 80 -4.39 17.79 2.49
CA HIS A 80 -3.06 18.30 2.26
C HIS A 80 -3.08 19.34 1.13
N ARG A 81 -2.50 20.51 1.38
CA ARG A 81 -2.57 21.66 0.46
C ARG A 81 -1.84 21.39 -0.86
N SER A 82 -0.67 20.77 -0.78
CA SER A 82 0.30 20.71 -1.89
C SER A 82 0.62 19.31 -2.42
N ARG A 83 0.09 18.24 -1.81
CA ARG A 83 0.46 16.85 -2.13
C ARG A 83 -0.78 16.01 -2.33
N TRP A 84 -0.70 15.04 -3.24
CA TRP A 84 -1.71 13.99 -3.38
C TRP A 84 -1.76 13.16 -2.09
N HIS A 85 -2.94 12.78 -1.68
CA HIS A 85 -3.13 12.15 -0.38
C HIS A 85 -4.39 11.27 -0.34
N GLY A 86 -4.59 10.57 0.77
CA GLY A 86 -5.80 9.81 1.02
C GLY A 86 -6.01 9.53 2.51
N SER A 87 -7.18 9.00 2.83
CA SER A 87 -7.53 8.56 4.18
C SER A 87 -8.12 7.16 4.17
N SER A 88 -8.02 6.47 5.30
CA SER A 88 -8.66 5.17 5.48
C SER A 88 -9.04 4.94 6.93
N VAL A 89 -9.92 3.98 7.14
CA VAL A 89 -10.29 3.46 8.45
C VAL A 89 -10.18 1.94 8.43
N LYS A 90 -9.83 1.34 9.57
CA LYS A 90 -9.78 -0.11 9.78
C LYS A 90 -10.56 -0.45 11.03
N THR A 91 -11.56 -1.32 10.89
CA THR A 91 -12.30 -1.80 12.05
C THR A 91 -11.49 -2.83 12.85
N ALA A 92 -11.87 -3.08 14.10
CA ALA A 92 -11.30 -4.14 14.92
C ALA A 92 -11.37 -5.53 14.27
N ALA A 93 -12.39 -5.77 13.42
CA ALA A 93 -12.53 -6.99 12.63
C ALA A 93 -11.60 -7.05 11.39
N GLY A 94 -10.76 -6.02 11.19
CA GLY A 94 -9.81 -5.94 10.08
C GLY A 94 -10.38 -5.39 8.78
N ARG A 95 -11.66 -4.99 8.72
CA ARG A 95 -12.27 -4.41 7.52
C ARG A 95 -11.70 -3.02 7.26
N ILE A 96 -11.10 -2.82 6.09
CA ILE A 96 -10.54 -1.54 5.66
C ILE A 96 -11.50 -0.85 4.70
N THR A 97 -11.69 0.45 4.87
CA THR A 97 -12.36 1.31 3.89
C THR A 97 -11.46 2.52 3.64
N GLN A 98 -11.14 2.76 2.36
CA GLN A 98 -10.18 3.76 1.95
C GLN A 98 -10.76 4.70 0.89
N SER A 99 -10.32 5.95 0.90
CA SER A 99 -10.56 6.87 -0.20
C SER A 99 -9.70 6.51 -1.41
N ALA A 100 -10.08 7.02 -2.57
CA ALA A 100 -9.16 7.20 -3.69
C ALA A 100 -8.05 8.21 -3.31
N ASN A 101 -7.00 8.29 -4.14
CA ASN A 101 -6.04 9.38 -4.02
C ASN A 101 -6.73 10.68 -4.44
N THR A 102 -6.61 11.68 -3.58
CA THR A 102 -7.26 12.97 -3.69
C THR A 102 -6.23 14.02 -4.09
N SER A 103 -6.62 14.90 -5.00
CA SER A 103 -5.76 15.96 -5.50
C SER A 103 -5.36 16.95 -4.40
N PRO A 104 -4.21 17.65 -4.55
CA PRO A 104 -3.81 18.72 -3.64
C PRO A 104 -4.92 19.75 -3.44
N GLY A 105 -5.09 20.21 -2.20
CA GLY A 105 -6.05 21.26 -1.86
C GLY A 105 -7.50 20.78 -1.73
N GLN A 106 -7.77 19.48 -1.87
CA GLN A 106 -9.06 18.86 -1.60
C GLN A 106 -9.02 18.01 -0.33
N TRP A 107 -10.18 17.66 0.20
CA TRP A 107 -10.30 16.74 1.32
C TRP A 107 -10.52 15.31 0.84
N SER A 108 -9.78 14.37 1.40
CA SER A 108 -10.08 12.95 1.33
C SER A 108 -10.98 12.52 2.49
N PHE A 109 -11.90 11.60 2.24
CA PHE A 109 -12.85 11.12 3.25
C PHE A 109 -12.91 9.58 3.24
N ALA A 110 -12.86 9.00 4.43
CA ALA A 110 -13.05 7.57 4.64
C ALA A 110 -13.95 7.34 5.85
N TYR A 111 -14.88 6.40 5.68
CA TYR A 111 -15.90 6.11 6.68
C TYR A 111 -16.07 4.61 6.84
N GLY A 112 -16.47 4.20 8.04
CA GLY A 112 -16.85 2.84 8.35
C GLY A 112 -17.84 2.80 9.51
N THR A 113 -18.30 1.60 9.84
CA THR A 113 -19.07 1.38 11.06
C THR A 113 -18.11 1.15 12.21
N ALA A 114 -18.20 1.97 13.26
CA ALA A 114 -17.38 1.79 14.45
C ALA A 114 -17.71 0.47 15.14
N THR A 115 -16.70 -0.23 15.64
CA THR A 115 -16.89 -1.48 16.37
C THR A 115 -17.20 -1.16 17.84
N PRO A 116 -18.39 -1.51 18.36
CA PRO A 116 -18.74 -1.23 19.74
C PRO A 116 -17.74 -1.87 20.72
N ASN A 117 -17.29 -1.10 21.72
CA ASN A 117 -16.40 -1.55 22.79
C ASN A 117 -15.08 -2.19 22.30
N ARG A 118 -14.61 -1.77 21.12
CA ARG A 118 -13.35 -2.21 20.53
C ARG A 118 -12.54 -1.01 20.03
N VAL A 119 -11.27 -1.25 19.76
CA VAL A 119 -10.37 -0.29 19.13
C VAL A 119 -10.45 -0.46 17.62
N ASP A 120 -10.85 0.60 16.94
CA ASP A 120 -10.69 0.76 15.49
C ASP A 120 -9.47 1.68 15.23
N TYR A 121 -9.15 1.89 13.95
CA TYR A 121 -8.05 2.77 13.56
C TYR A 121 -8.46 3.72 12.44
N ALA A 122 -7.96 4.95 12.54
CA ALA A 122 -8.02 5.95 11.49
C ALA A 122 -6.61 6.21 10.95
N TYR A 123 -6.50 6.42 9.64
CA TYR A 123 -5.23 6.67 8.96
C TYR A 123 -5.34 7.80 7.95
N TYR A 124 -4.22 8.47 7.70
CA TYR A 124 -3.98 9.27 6.49
C TYR A 124 -2.70 8.80 5.80
N ARG A 125 -2.59 9.12 4.52
CA ARG A 125 -1.42 8.84 3.69
C ARG A 125 -1.13 10.00 2.74
N ILE A 126 0.14 10.28 2.49
CA ILE A 126 0.61 11.10 1.38
C ILE A 126 1.06 10.18 0.26
N THR A 127 0.56 10.40 -0.94
CA THR A 127 0.88 9.55 -2.09
C THR A 127 1.82 10.29 -3.03
N SER A 128 2.78 9.53 -3.58
CA SER A 128 3.69 9.95 -4.65
C SER A 128 2.96 10.21 -5.95
#